data_AF-A0A9W7FXB7-F1
#
_entry.id   AF-A0A9W7FXB7-F1
#
_cell.length_a   1.000
_cell.length_b   1.000
_cell.length_c   1.000
_cell.angle_alpha   90.00
_cell.angle_beta   90.00
_cell.angle_gamma   90.00
#
_symmetry.space_group_name_H-M   'P 1'
#
loop_
_entity.id
_entity.type
_entity.pdbx_description
1 polymer ?
#
loop_
_entity_poly.entity_id
_entity_poly.type
_entity_poly.pdbx_seq_one_letter_code
_entity_poly.pdbx_strand_id
1 'polypeptide(L)'
;MSPFLKLLVLALTTTICSSYSTSSITMRKGRPSAKKAMSSLSKNANSPTTSATSIPSNWKLIPDIKTSQLPDKDGEITLIDTNLDGIKDGAVNPTGAICCASFSGKLYAFKVNCSCCQVPMNKAKILPPPETGLLEAPRLSCDFCGSTFNLRTGEPVDDATKSEGAGGNMLGGMVKGLMKSRGRKPVTVYALSSDAKDRVLISL
;
A
#
# COMPACT_ATOMS: atom_id res chain seq x y z
N MET A 1 47.52 14.15 26.29
CA MET A 1 46.88 13.70 27.56
C MET A 1 45.83 12.68 27.20
N SER A 2 45.87 11.58 27.93
CA SER A 2 45.35 10.27 27.61
C SER A 2 43.82 10.16 27.68
N PRO A 3 43.25 9.09 27.09
CA PRO A 3 41.83 8.82 26.90
C PRO A 3 41.25 7.87 27.97
N PHE A 4 39.99 8.06 28.39
CA PHE A 4 39.20 7.12 29.21
C PHE A 4 37.72 7.54 29.01
N LEU A 5 36.77 6.72 28.58
CA LEU A 5 36.21 5.53 29.25
C LEU A 5 35.27 4.87 28.21
N LYS A 6 35.55 3.65 27.73
CA LYS A 6 34.97 2.37 28.20
C LYS A 6 33.47 2.46 28.55
N LEU A 7 32.60 1.93 27.70
CA LEU A 7 32.10 0.54 27.69
C LEU A 7 30.82 0.40 28.55
N LEU A 8 29.66 0.32 27.91
CA LEU A 8 28.56 -0.50 28.45
C LEU A 8 27.87 -1.24 27.31
N VAL A 9 28.20 -2.53 27.27
CA VAL A 9 27.50 -3.60 26.57
C VAL A 9 26.18 -3.82 27.30
N LEU A 10 25.06 -3.83 26.58
CA LEU A 10 23.91 -4.64 26.97
C LEU A 10 23.17 -5.09 25.72
N ALA A 11 23.52 -6.31 25.30
CA ALA A 11 22.71 -7.14 24.45
C ALA A 11 21.39 -7.46 25.15
N LEU A 12 20.27 -7.16 24.50
CA LEU A 12 18.96 -7.72 24.83
C LEU A 12 18.39 -8.33 23.56
N THR A 13 18.85 -9.54 23.28
CA THR A 13 18.21 -10.51 22.40
C THR A 13 16.92 -10.97 23.06
N THR A 14 15.77 -10.42 22.67
CA THR A 14 14.47 -11.02 22.98
C THR A 14 13.91 -11.66 21.72
N THR A 15 14.26 -12.94 21.55
CA THR A 15 13.61 -13.85 20.63
C THR A 15 12.22 -14.16 21.18
N ILE A 16 11.18 -13.53 20.62
CA ILE A 16 9.80 -13.91 20.91
C ILE A 16 9.40 -14.98 19.89
N CYS A 17 9.52 -16.24 20.32
CA CYS A 17 8.91 -17.38 19.65
C CYS A 17 7.39 -17.31 19.83
N SER A 18 6.68 -16.73 18.87
CA SER A 18 5.23 -16.86 18.78
C SER A 18 4.87 -18.19 18.13
N SER A 19 4.68 -19.21 18.97
CA SER A 19 4.03 -20.47 18.62
C SER A 19 2.56 -20.21 18.31
N TYR A 20 2.18 -20.18 17.04
CA TYR A 20 0.78 -20.21 16.64
C TYR A 20 0.33 -21.66 16.40
N SER A 21 -0.67 -22.02 17.20
CA SER A 21 -1.36 -23.30 17.28
C SER A 21 -1.99 -23.68 15.94
N THR A 22 -1.58 -24.81 15.38
CA THR A 22 -2.22 -25.44 14.21
C THR A 22 -3.52 -26.11 14.65
N SER A 23 -4.65 -25.45 14.38
CA SER A 23 -5.96 -26.09 14.50
C SER A 23 -6.22 -26.95 13.27
N SER A 24 -5.93 -28.25 13.37
CA SER A 24 -6.32 -29.24 12.35
C SER A 24 -7.82 -29.53 12.46
N ILE A 25 -8.62 -28.95 11.58
CA ILE A 25 -10.02 -29.37 11.40
C ILE A 25 -10.00 -30.62 10.53
N THR A 26 -10.13 -31.78 11.17
CA THR A 26 -10.45 -33.05 10.50
C THR A 26 -11.96 -33.17 10.39
N MET A 27 -12.50 -33.02 9.18
CA MET A 27 -13.91 -33.30 8.91
C MET A 27 -14.07 -34.39 7.84
N ARG A 28 -14.52 -35.54 8.34
CA ARG A 28 -15.46 -36.53 7.77
C ARG A 28 -15.41 -36.85 6.28
N LYS A 29 -14.81 -38.03 6.06
CA LYS A 29 -15.12 -39.08 5.09
C LYS A 29 -16.62 -39.16 4.70
N GLY A 30 -16.95 -38.69 3.49
CA GLY A 30 -18.18 -39.01 2.77
C GLY A 30 -17.85 -39.88 1.54
N ARG A 31 -18.41 -41.09 1.47
CA ARG A 31 -18.28 -42.02 0.34
C ARG A 31 -19.19 -41.59 -0.83
N PRO A 32 -18.90 -42.04 -2.06
CA PRO A 32 -19.35 -41.43 -3.30
C PRO A 32 -20.76 -41.90 -3.70
N SER A 33 -21.49 -41.03 -4.39
CA SER A 33 -22.63 -41.44 -5.21
C SER A 33 -22.31 -41.14 -6.67
N ALA A 34 -21.93 -42.19 -7.39
CA ALA A 34 -21.79 -42.18 -8.83
C ALA A 34 -23.16 -41.95 -9.47
N LYS A 35 -23.29 -40.89 -10.27
CA LYS A 35 -24.21 -40.87 -11.41
C LYS A 35 -23.46 -40.35 -12.64
N LYS A 36 -23.30 -41.29 -13.57
CA LYS A 36 -22.82 -41.10 -14.95
C LYS A 36 -23.67 -40.03 -15.64
N ALA A 37 -23.02 -39.10 -16.33
CA ALA A 37 -23.59 -38.47 -17.51
C ALA A 37 -22.49 -38.45 -18.59
N MET A 38 -22.84 -39.00 -19.75
CA MET A 38 -21.93 -39.27 -20.86
C MET A 38 -21.71 -38.02 -21.72
N SER A 39 -20.46 -37.89 -22.16
CA SER A 39 -20.00 -37.45 -23.49
C SER A 39 -20.70 -36.28 -24.20
N SER A 40 -19.91 -35.24 -24.48
CA SER A 40 -19.65 -34.86 -25.87
C SER A 40 -18.25 -34.27 -26.02
N LEU A 41 -17.45 -34.98 -26.82
CA LEU A 41 -16.19 -34.55 -27.42
C LEU A 41 -16.31 -33.16 -28.07
N SER A 42 -15.33 -32.29 -27.82
CA SER A 42 -14.73 -31.48 -28.87
C SER A 42 -13.27 -31.19 -28.53
N LYS A 43 -12.37 -31.59 -29.44
CA LYS A 43 -10.92 -31.37 -29.39
C LYS A 43 -10.58 -30.06 -30.12
N ASN A 44 -9.77 -29.21 -29.50
CA ASN A 44 -8.66 -28.49 -30.14
C ASN A 44 -7.82 -27.85 -29.02
N ALA A 45 -6.69 -28.43 -28.62
CA ALA A 45 -5.36 -28.34 -29.25
C ALA A 45 -4.71 -26.95 -29.14
N ASN A 46 -3.57 -26.96 -28.44
CA ASN A 46 -2.52 -25.94 -28.32
C ASN A 46 -2.80 -24.70 -27.46
N SER A 47 -2.33 -24.76 -26.21
CA SER A 47 -1.68 -23.62 -25.59
C SER A 47 -0.44 -24.11 -24.84
N PRO A 48 0.73 -23.49 -25.04
CA PRO A 48 1.99 -23.96 -24.47
C PRO A 48 1.91 -23.88 -22.95
N THR A 49 2.30 -24.96 -22.28
CA THR A 49 2.56 -24.99 -20.84
C THR A 49 3.82 -24.18 -20.57
N THR A 50 3.68 -22.85 -20.56
CA THR A 50 4.63 -22.00 -19.86
C THR A 50 4.46 -22.29 -18.38
N SER A 51 5.52 -22.78 -17.74
CA SER A 51 5.62 -22.94 -16.30
C SER A 51 5.22 -21.63 -15.63
N ALA A 52 3.94 -21.54 -15.23
CA ALA A 52 3.39 -20.37 -14.61
C ALA A 52 3.88 -20.37 -13.17
N THR A 53 4.81 -19.47 -12.87
CA THR A 53 4.98 -18.98 -11.50
C THR A 53 3.60 -18.55 -11.04
N SER A 54 2.98 -19.35 -10.17
CA SER A 54 1.60 -19.13 -9.75
C SER A 54 1.54 -17.86 -8.90
N ILE A 55 1.12 -16.76 -9.50
CA ILE A 55 0.82 -15.52 -8.78
C ILE A 55 -0.35 -15.83 -7.84
N PRO A 56 -0.27 -15.53 -6.52
CA PRO A 56 -1.37 -15.78 -5.60
C PRO A 56 -2.61 -14.97 -6.01
N SER A 57 -3.81 -15.48 -5.77
CA SER A 57 -5.06 -14.98 -6.37
C SER A 57 -5.42 -13.52 -6.08
N ASN A 58 -4.89 -12.93 -5.01
CA ASN A 58 -5.11 -11.52 -4.64
C ASN A 58 -4.11 -10.55 -5.29
N TRP A 59 -3.05 -11.06 -5.91
CA TRP A 59 -2.04 -10.26 -6.58
C TRP A 59 -2.35 -10.14 -8.07
N LYS A 60 -2.30 -8.92 -8.59
CA LYS A 60 -2.45 -8.63 -10.01
C LYS A 60 -1.16 -8.05 -10.56
N LEU A 61 -0.84 -8.44 -11.79
CA LEU A 61 0.28 -7.88 -12.52
C LEU A 61 -0.09 -6.49 -13.04
N ILE A 62 0.76 -5.50 -12.79
CA ILE A 62 0.64 -4.20 -13.45
C ILE A 62 1.26 -4.34 -14.85
N PRO A 63 0.47 -4.19 -15.94
CA PRO A 63 0.99 -4.28 -17.29
C PRO A 63 1.99 -3.17 -17.57
N ASP A 64 3.03 -3.49 -18.34
CA ASP A 64 4.01 -2.53 -18.90
C ASP A 64 4.82 -1.70 -17.90
N ILE A 65 4.73 -2.01 -16.60
CA ILE A 65 5.51 -1.36 -15.54
C ILE A 65 6.62 -2.27 -15.02
N LYS A 66 7.85 -1.74 -15.05
CA LYS A 66 9.05 -2.35 -14.47
C LYS A 66 9.39 -1.71 -13.13
N THR A 67 10.18 -2.39 -12.30
CA THR A 67 10.60 -1.82 -11.01
C THR A 67 11.43 -0.55 -11.17
N SER A 68 12.16 -0.42 -12.28
CA SER A 68 12.96 0.77 -12.61
C SER A 68 12.15 2.05 -12.84
N GLN A 69 10.83 1.95 -13.00
CA GLN A 69 9.93 3.10 -13.17
C GLN A 69 9.27 3.50 -11.85
N LEU A 70 9.51 2.75 -10.77
CA LEU A 70 9.07 3.10 -9.43
C LEU A 70 10.00 4.18 -8.86
N PRO A 71 9.51 5.06 -7.98
CA PRO A 71 10.35 6.05 -7.33
C PRO A 71 11.45 5.35 -6.52
N ASP A 72 12.67 5.83 -6.67
CA ASP A 72 13.86 5.38 -5.95
C ASP A 72 14.29 6.39 -4.87
N LYS A 73 14.08 7.69 -5.12
CA LYS A 73 14.44 8.76 -4.19
C LYS A 73 13.43 8.91 -3.06
N ASP A 74 13.98 9.05 -1.86
CA ASP A 74 13.19 9.31 -0.66
C ASP A 74 12.36 10.59 -0.79
N GLY A 75 11.06 10.47 -0.52
CA GLY A 75 10.09 11.56 -0.62
C GLY A 75 9.52 11.79 -2.02
N GLU A 76 10.01 11.09 -3.05
CA GLU A 76 9.47 11.19 -4.40
C GLU A 76 8.15 10.43 -4.51
N ILE A 77 7.17 11.06 -5.16
CA ILE A 77 5.87 10.47 -5.47
C ILE A 77 5.72 10.43 -6.99
N THR A 78 5.48 9.24 -7.53
CA THR A 78 5.26 9.00 -8.96
C THR A 78 3.85 8.47 -9.19
N LEU A 79 3.19 8.95 -10.24
CA LEU A 79 1.89 8.43 -10.67
C LEU A 79 2.13 7.25 -11.63
N ILE A 80 1.45 6.14 -11.40
CA ILE A 80 1.55 4.94 -12.24
C ILE A 80 0.17 4.52 -12.70
N ASP A 81 -0.05 4.49 -14.01
CA ASP A 81 -1.27 3.96 -14.61
C ASP A 81 -1.26 2.44 -14.56
N THR A 82 -2.16 1.86 -13.77
CA THR A 82 -2.20 0.40 -13.64
C THR A 82 -3.05 -0.28 -14.69
N ASN A 83 -4.02 0.43 -15.29
CA ASN A 83 -5.02 -0.12 -16.20
C ASN A 83 -5.80 -1.32 -15.64
N LEU A 84 -5.78 -1.54 -14.32
CA LEU A 84 -6.46 -2.65 -13.66
C LEU A 84 -7.91 -2.29 -13.32
N ASP A 85 -8.85 -3.14 -13.75
CA ASP A 85 -10.29 -2.88 -13.58
C ASP A 85 -10.75 -2.79 -12.12
N GLY A 86 -9.99 -3.37 -11.18
CA GLY A 86 -10.30 -3.30 -9.75
C GLY A 86 -10.00 -1.94 -9.08
N ILE A 87 -9.25 -1.05 -9.76
CA ILE A 87 -8.86 0.27 -9.24
C ILE A 87 -9.51 1.41 -10.05
N LYS A 88 -10.00 1.11 -11.26
CA LYS A 88 -10.64 2.10 -12.13
C LYS A 88 -11.88 2.69 -11.48
N ASP A 89 -11.97 4.01 -11.56
CA ASP A 89 -13.15 4.78 -11.23
C ASP A 89 -13.46 5.67 -12.45
N GLY A 90 -14.53 5.38 -13.18
CA GLY A 90 -14.84 6.04 -14.44
C GLY A 90 -15.00 7.56 -14.32
N ALA A 91 -15.29 8.09 -13.12
CA ALA A 91 -15.49 9.51 -12.91
C ALA A 91 -14.19 10.25 -12.55
N VAL A 92 -13.32 9.65 -11.74
CA VAL A 92 -12.17 10.35 -11.13
C VAL A 92 -10.82 9.67 -11.32
N ASN A 93 -10.79 8.40 -11.74
CA ASN A 93 -9.58 7.62 -11.98
C ASN A 93 -9.79 6.58 -13.11
N PRO A 94 -10.01 7.01 -14.37
CA PRO A 94 -10.43 6.13 -15.45
C PRO A 94 -9.38 5.09 -15.84
N THR A 95 -8.10 5.38 -15.63
CA THR A 95 -6.97 4.48 -15.91
C THR A 95 -6.63 3.57 -14.71
N GLY A 96 -7.28 3.76 -13.56
CA GLY A 96 -6.94 3.02 -12.34
C GLY A 96 -5.53 3.38 -11.85
N ALA A 97 -5.10 4.61 -12.05
CA ALA A 97 -3.80 5.09 -11.58
C ALA A 97 -3.66 4.94 -10.07
N ILE A 98 -2.41 4.75 -9.63
CA ILE A 98 -1.98 4.76 -8.23
C ILE A 98 -0.85 5.76 -8.07
N CYS A 99 -0.65 6.25 -6.85
CA CYS A 99 0.55 6.96 -6.48
C CYS A 99 1.49 5.98 -5.78
N CYS A 100 2.75 5.94 -6.23
CA CYS A 100 3.82 5.21 -5.60
C CYS A 100 4.80 6.19 -4.97
N ALA A 101 5.39 5.83 -3.84
CA ALA A 101 6.30 6.70 -3.13
C ALA A 101 7.40 5.91 -2.41
N SER A 102 8.63 6.41 -2.47
CA SER A 102 9.78 5.82 -1.75
C SER A 102 10.08 6.60 -0.48
N PHE A 103 10.32 5.89 0.62
CA PHE A 103 10.77 6.50 1.87
C PHE A 103 11.59 5.51 2.69
N SER A 104 12.81 5.90 3.05
CA SER A 104 13.78 5.07 3.77
C SER A 104 14.00 3.71 3.09
N GLY A 105 14.09 3.72 1.76
CA GLY A 105 14.29 2.52 0.94
C GLY A 105 13.09 1.55 0.90
N LYS A 106 11.92 1.96 1.39
CA LYS A 106 10.67 1.21 1.30
C LYS A 106 9.73 1.88 0.29
N LEU A 107 9.06 1.07 -0.51
CA LEU A 107 8.09 1.53 -1.48
C LEU A 107 6.66 1.40 -0.92
N TYR A 108 5.89 2.45 -1.07
CA TYR A 108 4.48 2.53 -0.66
C TYR A 108 3.62 2.84 -1.88
N ALA A 109 2.41 2.28 -1.94
CA ALA A 109 1.43 2.60 -2.96
C ALA A 109 0.09 2.96 -2.34
N PHE A 110 -0.56 3.98 -2.87
CA PHE A 110 -1.85 4.46 -2.37
C PHE A 110 -2.72 5.02 -3.49
N LYS A 111 -4.01 5.16 -3.21
CA LYS A 111 -4.98 5.72 -4.16
C LYS A 111 -4.62 7.15 -4.55
N VAL A 112 -4.77 7.49 -5.83
CA VAL A 112 -4.42 8.81 -6.36
C VAL A 112 -5.17 9.96 -5.70
N ASN A 113 -6.47 9.78 -5.46
CA ASN A 113 -7.32 10.84 -4.92
C ASN A 113 -7.33 10.83 -3.39
N CYS A 114 -7.21 12.00 -2.79
CA CYS A 114 -7.34 12.16 -1.35
C CYS A 114 -8.73 11.71 -0.88
N SER A 115 -8.80 10.86 0.16
CA SER A 115 -10.06 10.38 0.71
C SER A 115 -10.95 11.49 1.28
N CYS A 116 -10.35 12.62 1.70
CA CYS A 116 -11.06 13.77 2.26
C CYS A 116 -11.61 14.75 1.21
N CYS A 117 -10.77 15.18 0.26
CA CYS A 117 -11.13 16.24 -0.70
C CYS A 117 -11.19 15.79 -2.17
N GLN A 118 -10.89 14.51 -2.46
CA GLN A 118 -10.85 13.92 -3.81
C GLN A 118 -9.85 14.53 -4.79
N VAL A 119 -9.00 15.46 -4.35
CA VAL A 119 -7.92 16.06 -5.16
C VAL A 119 -6.79 15.03 -5.35
N PRO A 120 -6.20 14.94 -6.55
CA PRO A 120 -5.03 14.10 -6.81
C PRO A 120 -3.86 14.40 -5.86
N MET A 121 -3.22 13.36 -5.35
CA MET A 121 -2.14 13.41 -4.36
C MET A 121 -0.74 13.28 -4.97
N ASN A 122 -0.61 13.53 -6.28
CA ASN A 122 0.68 13.55 -6.97
C ASN A 122 1.63 14.65 -6.46
N LYS A 123 1.10 15.67 -5.76
CA LYS A 123 1.88 16.72 -5.09
C LYS A 123 1.88 16.61 -3.57
N ALA A 124 1.39 15.49 -3.02
CA ALA A 124 1.40 15.27 -1.58
C ALA A 124 2.84 15.25 -1.04
N LYS A 125 2.97 15.45 0.28
CA LYS A 125 4.26 15.43 0.96
C LYS A 125 4.35 14.19 1.83
N ILE A 126 5.48 13.47 1.75
CA ILE A 126 5.80 12.43 2.71
C ILE A 126 6.48 13.08 3.91
N LEU A 127 5.91 12.88 5.09
CA LEU A 127 6.45 13.32 6.35
C LEU A 127 7.02 12.12 7.11
N PRO A 128 8.07 12.30 7.92
CA PRO A 128 8.59 11.22 8.74
C PRO A 128 7.54 10.73 9.74
N PRO A 129 7.71 9.49 10.26
CA PRO A 129 6.93 8.99 11.39
C PRO A 129 6.93 10.00 12.57
N PRO A 130 5.86 10.08 13.37
CA PRO A 130 5.85 10.93 14.55
C PRO A 130 6.91 10.48 15.57
N GLU A 131 7.61 11.43 16.20
CA GLU A 131 8.63 11.14 17.22
C GLU A 131 8.06 10.48 18.49
N THR A 132 6.78 10.73 18.76
CA THR A 132 6.06 10.26 19.94
C THR A 132 4.98 9.26 19.55
N GLY A 133 5.35 8.00 19.31
CA GLY A 133 4.38 6.90 19.26
C GLY A 133 4.69 5.72 18.35
N LEU A 134 3.93 4.64 18.60
CA LEU A 134 3.90 3.30 17.95
C LEU A 134 3.68 3.27 16.43
N LEU A 135 3.56 4.43 15.78
CA LEU A 135 3.33 4.55 14.34
C LEU A 135 4.68 4.66 13.64
N GLU A 136 5.34 3.53 13.42
CA GLU A 136 6.65 3.45 12.75
C GLU A 136 6.63 3.81 11.25
N ALA A 137 5.46 4.06 10.68
CA ALA A 137 5.32 4.30 9.25
C ALA A 137 5.32 5.80 8.91
N PRO A 138 5.90 6.19 7.77
CA PRO A 138 5.84 7.58 7.31
C PRO A 138 4.39 8.03 7.10
N ARG A 139 4.20 9.33 7.05
CA ARG A 139 2.90 9.97 6.91
C ARG A 139 2.76 10.63 5.54
N LEU A 140 1.57 10.59 4.96
CA LEU A 140 1.23 11.26 3.70
C LEU A 140 0.36 12.47 4.00
N SER A 141 0.83 13.67 3.65
CA SER A 141 0.07 14.92 3.82
C SER A 141 -0.43 15.43 2.46
N CYS A 142 -1.74 15.57 2.34
CA CYS A 142 -2.37 16.15 1.16
C CYS A 142 -2.05 17.65 1.08
N ASP A 143 -1.41 18.08 -0.01
CA ASP A 143 -1.00 19.47 -0.22
C ASP A 143 -2.19 20.45 -0.29
N PHE A 144 -3.35 19.98 -0.76
CA PHE A 144 -4.54 20.81 -0.91
C PHE A 144 -5.29 21.04 0.42
N CYS A 145 -5.73 19.97 1.08
CA CYS A 145 -6.56 20.08 2.30
C CYS A 145 -5.76 19.98 3.62
N GLY A 146 -4.50 19.54 3.56
CA GLY A 146 -3.65 19.31 4.73
C GLY A 146 -4.15 18.20 5.64
N SER A 147 -4.85 17.20 5.10
CA SER A 147 -5.14 15.95 5.81
C SER A 147 -3.92 15.04 5.76
N THR A 148 -3.60 14.41 6.88
CA THR A 148 -2.47 13.49 6.99
C THR A 148 -2.95 12.06 7.21
N PHE A 149 -2.26 11.09 6.60
CA PHE A 149 -2.57 9.67 6.69
C PHE A 149 -1.31 8.86 6.99
N ASN A 150 -1.45 7.71 7.64
CA ASN A 150 -0.37 6.76 7.81
C ASN A 150 -0.13 6.00 6.48
N LEU A 151 1.08 5.97 5.94
CA LEU A 151 1.36 5.32 4.65
C LEU A 151 1.32 3.79 4.69
N ARG A 152 1.34 3.17 5.87
CA ARG A 152 1.21 1.71 6.02
C ARG A 152 -0.24 1.28 6.13
N THR A 153 -1.04 1.96 6.95
CA THR A 153 -2.43 1.54 7.23
C THR A 153 -3.47 2.34 6.43
N GLY A 154 -3.10 3.51 5.91
CA GLY A 154 -4.02 4.44 5.27
C GLY A 154 -4.88 5.25 6.25
N GLU A 155 -4.79 4.96 7.55
CA GLU A 155 -5.62 5.62 8.55
C GLU A 155 -5.27 7.10 8.68
N PRO A 156 -6.26 7.97 8.90
CA PRO A 156 -6.01 9.39 9.15
C PRO A 156 -5.20 9.55 10.44
N VAL A 157 -4.19 10.41 10.40
CA VAL A 157 -3.37 10.77 11.56
C VAL A 157 -3.69 12.20 11.95
N ASP A 158 -3.93 12.40 13.24
CA ASP A 158 -4.02 13.74 13.81
C ASP A 158 -2.62 14.26 14.11
N ASP A 159 -2.09 15.03 13.17
CA ASP A 159 -0.88 15.79 13.43
C ASP A 159 -1.24 16.98 14.33
N ALA A 160 -0.86 16.89 15.60
CA ALA A 160 -0.87 18.03 16.54
C ALA A 160 0.04 19.17 16.05
N THR A 161 0.99 18.87 15.15
CA THR A 161 1.90 19.83 14.51
C THR A 161 1.29 20.45 13.24
N LYS A 162 0.10 21.04 13.34
CA LYS A 162 -0.40 21.96 12.30
C LYS A 162 0.08 23.38 12.58
N SER A 163 1.39 23.61 12.47
CA SER A 163 1.95 24.96 12.59
C SER A 163 3.14 25.30 11.71
N GLU A 164 3.70 24.38 10.92
CA GLU A 164 4.90 24.72 10.13
C GLU A 164 4.83 24.11 8.73
N GLY A 165 4.59 24.95 7.73
CA GLY A 165 4.80 24.57 6.32
C GLY A 165 3.56 24.52 5.40
N ALA A 166 2.38 24.89 5.88
CA ALA A 166 1.25 25.19 4.98
C ALA A 166 1.34 26.64 4.50
N GLY A 167 2.16 26.89 3.48
CA GLY A 167 2.10 28.13 2.70
C GLY A 167 0.72 28.24 2.06
N GLY A 168 -0.16 29.06 2.64
CA GLY A 168 -1.54 29.20 2.18
C GLY A 168 -2.42 29.93 3.18
N ASN A 169 -2.28 31.26 3.18
CA ASN A 169 -3.25 32.29 3.55
C ASN A 169 -4.15 32.06 4.78
N MET A 170 -4.04 33.00 5.72
CA MET A 170 -4.85 33.23 6.92
C MET A 170 -6.38 33.25 6.70
N LEU A 171 -6.87 33.25 5.45
CA LEU A 171 -8.29 33.07 5.08
C LEU A 171 -8.78 31.60 5.06
N GLY A 172 -7.88 30.60 5.19
CA GLY A 172 -8.23 29.17 5.14
C GLY A 172 -8.82 28.59 6.43
N GLY A 173 -8.89 29.35 7.53
CA GLY A 173 -9.30 28.84 8.85
C GLY A 173 -10.75 28.39 8.94
N MET A 174 -11.67 29.08 8.27
CA MET A 174 -13.12 28.81 8.39
C MET A 174 -13.59 27.66 7.48
N VAL A 175 -13.06 27.55 6.26
CA VAL A 175 -13.41 26.45 5.32
C VAL A 175 -12.80 25.12 5.77
N LYS A 176 -11.62 25.16 6.42
CA LYS A 176 -10.93 23.98 6.94
C LYS A 176 -11.65 23.34 8.14
N GLY A 177 -12.44 24.12 8.89
CA GLY A 177 -13.34 23.61 9.94
C GLY A 177 -14.51 22.79 9.38
N LEU A 178 -15.13 23.26 8.30
CA LEU A 178 -16.24 22.57 7.66
C LEU A 178 -15.81 21.27 6.98
N MET A 179 -14.65 21.25 6.31
CA MET A 179 -14.11 20.04 5.67
C MET A 179 -13.57 19.01 6.67
N LYS A 180 -13.08 19.42 7.84
CA LYS A 180 -12.68 18.48 8.92
C LYS A 180 -13.86 17.69 9.51
N SER A 181 -15.10 18.16 9.34
CA SER A 181 -16.31 17.50 9.84
C SER A 181 -16.84 16.37 8.95
N ARG A 182 -16.41 16.29 7.69
CA ARG A 182 -16.66 15.12 6.85
C ARG A 182 -15.73 14.02 7.36
N GLY A 183 -16.32 13.03 8.04
CA GLY A 183 -15.59 11.92 8.68
C GLY A 183 -14.37 11.49 7.86
N ARG A 184 -13.18 11.54 8.48
CA ARG A 184 -11.92 11.28 7.79
C ARG A 184 -11.88 9.80 7.44
N LYS A 185 -12.07 9.49 6.16
CA LYS A 185 -11.97 8.12 5.66
C LYS A 185 -10.50 7.75 5.48
N PRO A 186 -10.10 6.50 5.78
CA PRO A 186 -8.79 6.01 5.42
C PRO A 186 -8.52 6.18 3.92
N VAL A 187 -7.28 6.45 3.55
CA VAL A 187 -6.84 6.33 2.16
C VAL A 187 -6.55 4.86 1.88
N THR A 188 -6.94 4.37 0.70
CA THR A 188 -6.60 3.00 0.29
C THR A 188 -5.10 2.91 0.02
N VAL A 189 -4.44 1.97 0.70
CA VAL A 189 -3.03 1.62 0.52
C VAL A 189 -2.97 0.25 -0.13
N TYR A 190 -2.05 0.07 -1.07
CA TYR A 190 -1.86 -1.18 -1.78
C TYR A 190 -0.49 -1.78 -1.44
N ALA A 191 -0.44 -3.11 -1.32
CA ALA A 191 0.83 -3.81 -1.22
C ALA A 191 1.43 -3.96 -2.62
N LEU A 192 2.73 -3.65 -2.76
CA LEU A 192 3.50 -3.88 -3.97
C LEU A 192 4.51 -5.01 -3.75
N SER A 193 4.76 -5.77 -4.80
CA SER A 193 5.83 -6.78 -4.87
C SER A 193 6.42 -6.79 -6.27
N SER A 194 7.61 -7.37 -6.44
CA SER A 194 8.18 -7.68 -7.74
C SER A 194 8.21 -9.19 -7.98
N ASP A 195 8.11 -9.58 -9.25
CA ASP A 195 8.35 -10.95 -9.72
C ASP A 195 9.81 -11.11 -10.18
N ALA A 196 10.28 -12.34 -10.36
CA ALA A 196 11.64 -12.68 -10.83
C ALA A 196 11.98 -12.08 -12.21
N LYS A 197 10.97 -11.63 -12.97
CA LYS A 197 11.10 -10.99 -14.29
C LYS A 197 11.08 -9.46 -14.22
N ASP A 198 11.29 -8.88 -13.04
CA ASP A 198 11.32 -7.43 -12.82
C ASP A 198 9.99 -6.70 -13.12
N ARG A 199 8.87 -7.42 -12.96
CA ARG A 199 7.53 -6.88 -13.16
C ARG A 199 6.88 -6.57 -11.83
N VAL A 200 6.05 -5.53 -11.80
CA VAL A 200 5.39 -5.09 -10.57
C VAL A 200 4.05 -5.79 -10.38
N LEU A 201 3.85 -6.32 -9.18
CA LEU A 201 2.61 -6.92 -8.71
C LEU A 201 1.97 -6.00 -7.67
N ILE A 202 0.64 -5.93 -7.67
CA ILE A 202 -0.15 -5.18 -6.70
C ILE A 202 -1.21 -6.07 -6.07
N SER A 203 -1.37 -5.99 -4.74
CA SER A 203 -2.49 -6.62 -4.05
C SER A 203 -3.68 -5.66 -4.06
N LEU A 204 -4.82 -6.14 -4.54
CA LEU A 204 -6.10 -5.42 -4.54
C LEU A 204 -7.02 -5.90 -3.42
#